data_AF-A0A1H5CGC1-F1
#
_entry.id   AF-A0A1H5CGC1-F1
#
_cell.length_a   1.000
_cell.length_b   1.000
_cell.length_c   1.000
_cell.angle_alpha   90.00
_cell.angle_beta   90.00
_cell.angle_gamma   90.00
#
_symmetry.space_group_name_H-M   'P 1'
#
loop_
_entity.id
_entity.type
_entity.pdbx_description
1 polymer ?
#
loop_
_entity_poly.entity_id
_entity_poly.type
_entity_poly.pdbx_seq_one_letter_code
_entity_poly.pdbx_strand_id
1 'polypeptide(L)'
;MSQEFEVARDWFLAGRRVDMGELAQELSISRATLHRRVGSRDLLLGEILWSLSDVTIARLWPSCVGRGAAGIADFVSGYVRMANDSPPFRDFLRREPERALRLLTTRASVCQRRTTEKLETLLTGEVSAGRLDPPLPVPDLAYLLVRIGESFVYTDVITGDAPDAEKAHAAVTALLT
;
A
#
# COMPACT_ATOMS: atom_id res chain seq x y z
N MET A 1 15.26 -3.69 10.32
CA MET A 1 14.01 -4.37 10.75
C MET A 1 14.40 -5.57 11.62
N SER A 2 13.51 -6.08 12.47
CA SER A 2 13.85 -7.18 13.41
C SER A 2 13.77 -8.56 12.75
N GLN A 3 14.41 -9.58 13.34
CA GLN A 3 14.35 -10.96 12.80
C GLN A 3 12.90 -11.48 12.69
N GLU A 4 12.06 -11.16 13.67
CA GLU A 4 10.63 -11.55 13.68
C GLU A 4 9.89 -10.99 12.47
N PHE A 5 10.19 -9.74 12.13
CA PHE A 5 9.60 -9.06 10.99
C PHE A 5 10.03 -9.72 9.68
N GLU A 6 11.33 -10.00 9.51
CA GLU A 6 11.85 -10.63 8.29
C GLU A 6 11.22 -12.00 8.05
N VAL A 7 11.15 -12.86 9.08
CA VAL A 7 10.51 -14.18 8.93
C VAL A 7 9.03 -14.06 8.58
N ALA A 8 8.31 -13.13 9.22
CA ALA A 8 6.91 -12.89 8.91
C ALA A 8 6.71 -12.35 7.48
N ARG A 9 7.60 -11.47 7.03
CA ARG A 9 7.61 -10.92 5.67
C ARG A 9 7.90 -12.01 4.64
N ASP A 10 8.84 -12.90 4.90
CA ASP A 10 9.16 -14.03 4.03
C ASP A 10 7.97 -14.98 3.91
N TRP A 11 7.28 -15.27 5.01
CA TRP A 11 6.04 -16.06 4.99
C TRP A 11 4.97 -15.38 4.14
N PHE A 12 4.77 -14.07 4.33
CA PHE A 12 3.81 -13.31 3.53
C PHE A 12 4.14 -13.38 2.04
N LEU A 13 5.40 -13.16 1.67
CA LEU A 13 5.87 -13.20 0.28
C LEU A 13 5.78 -14.60 -0.35
N ALA A 14 5.88 -15.65 0.47
CA ALA A 14 5.63 -17.03 0.05
C ALA A 14 4.13 -17.38 -0.04
N GLY A 15 3.22 -16.41 0.12
CA GLY A 15 1.77 -16.62 0.12
C GLY A 15 1.24 -17.28 1.40
N ARG A 16 2.08 -17.54 2.39
CA ARG A 16 1.70 -18.17 3.66
C ARG A 16 0.98 -17.17 4.55
N ARG A 17 0.01 -17.66 5.32
CA ARG A 17 -0.63 -16.89 6.39
C ARG A 17 0.38 -16.60 7.50
N VAL A 18 0.52 -15.33 7.88
CA VAL A 18 1.28 -14.95 9.08
C VAL A 18 0.43 -15.25 10.31
N ASP A 19 0.62 -16.42 10.93
CA ASP A 19 0.00 -16.75 12.22
C ASP A 19 0.97 -16.45 13.37
N MET A 20 0.51 -15.74 14.41
CA MET A 20 1.38 -15.31 15.51
C MET A 20 1.84 -16.46 16.41
N GLY A 21 1.04 -17.52 16.51
CA GLY A 21 1.39 -18.71 17.27
C GLY A 21 2.46 -19.52 16.55
N GLU A 22 2.25 -19.78 15.26
CA GLU A 22 3.23 -20.47 14.41
C GLU A 22 4.54 -19.67 14.32
N LEU A 23 4.47 -18.34 14.15
CA LEU A 23 5.65 -17.49 14.08
C LEU A 23 6.46 -17.52 15.38
N ALA A 24 5.78 -17.51 16.54
CA ALA A 24 6.46 -17.62 17.83
C ALA A 24 7.14 -18.99 17.99
N GLN A 25 6.50 -20.06 17.51
CA GLN A 25 7.06 -21.41 17.52
C GLN A 25 8.29 -21.53 16.62
N GLU A 26 8.20 -21.05 15.37
CA GLU A 26 9.32 -21.03 14.41
C GLU A 26 10.55 -20.32 15.01
N LEU A 27 10.31 -19.20 15.68
CA LEU A 27 11.36 -18.38 16.28
C LEU A 27 11.80 -18.87 17.68
N SER A 28 11.22 -19.96 18.19
CA SER A 28 11.48 -20.51 19.52
C SER A 28 11.35 -19.47 20.66
N ILE A 29 10.35 -18.58 20.57
CA ILE A 29 10.05 -17.55 21.57
C ILE A 29 8.61 -17.68 22.09
N SER A 30 8.31 -17.09 23.25
CA SER A 30 6.93 -17.01 23.74
C SER A 30 6.10 -16.01 22.93
N ARG A 31 4.78 -16.25 22.85
CA ARG A 31 3.81 -15.31 22.24
C ARG A 31 3.88 -13.91 22.86
N ALA A 32 4.11 -13.83 24.17
CA ALA A 32 4.26 -12.57 24.89
C ALA A 32 5.53 -11.81 24.45
N THR A 33 6.63 -12.52 24.22
CA THR A 33 7.85 -11.91 23.68
C THR A 33 7.67 -11.46 22.24
N LEU A 34 7.03 -12.27 21.39
CA LEU A 34 6.71 -11.87 20.02
C LEU A 34 5.85 -10.60 20.01
N HIS A 35 4.73 -10.57 20.75
CA HIS A 35 3.86 -9.40 20.81
C HIS A 35 4.58 -8.14 21.32
N ARG A 36 5.50 -8.26 22.28
CA ARG A 36 6.29 -7.11 22.74
C ARG A 36 7.23 -6.57 21.65
N ARG A 37 7.73 -7.42 20.75
CA ARG A 37 8.68 -7.04 19.70
C ARG A 37 8.00 -6.48 18.45
N VAL A 38 6.91 -7.08 18.00
CA VAL A 38 6.23 -6.71 16.73
C VAL A 38 4.83 -6.15 16.92
N GLY A 39 4.32 -6.12 18.15
CA GLY A 39 2.97 -5.68 18.47
C GLY A 39 1.90 -6.69 18.05
N SER A 40 0.73 -6.16 17.71
CA SER A 40 -0.40 -6.96 17.25
C SER A 40 -0.13 -7.53 15.85
N ARG A 41 -0.87 -8.59 15.49
CA ARG A 41 -0.83 -9.15 14.13
C ARG A 41 -1.17 -8.12 13.05
N ASP A 42 -2.15 -7.27 13.33
CA ASP A 42 -2.58 -6.22 12.41
C ASP A 42 -1.48 -5.15 12.25
N LEU A 43 -0.75 -4.80 13.33
CA LEU A 43 0.42 -3.93 13.23
C LEU A 43 1.53 -4.57 12.38
N LEU A 44 1.87 -5.83 12.66
CA LEU A 44 2.89 -6.57 11.90
C LEU A 44 2.54 -6.65 10.41
N LEU A 45 1.31 -7.02 10.08
CA LEU A 45 0.86 -7.07 8.68
C LEU A 45 0.86 -5.68 8.03
N GLY A 46 0.44 -4.64 8.75
CA GLY A 46 0.51 -3.26 8.26
C GLY A 46 1.94 -2.82 7.96
N GLU A 47 2.90 -3.15 8.83
CA GLU A 47 4.32 -2.87 8.62
C GLU A 47 4.88 -3.65 7.41
N ILE A 48 4.48 -4.91 7.24
CA ILE A 48 4.86 -5.72 6.06
C ILE A 48 4.32 -5.06 4.80
N LEU A 49 3.03 -4.77 4.73
CA LEU A 49 2.40 -4.14 3.57
C LEU A 49 3.07 -2.80 3.25
N TRP A 50 3.31 -1.96 4.26
CA TRP A 50 4.06 -0.71 4.09
C TRP A 50 5.47 -0.94 3.52
N SER A 51 6.21 -1.95 4.00
CA SER A 51 7.55 -2.23 3.49
C SER A 51 7.54 -2.61 2.00
N LEU A 52 6.50 -3.28 1.52
CA LEU A 52 6.33 -3.62 0.11
C LEU A 52 5.90 -2.39 -0.70
N SER A 53 5.01 -1.57 -0.14
CA SER A 53 4.58 -0.29 -0.71
C SER A 53 5.74 0.66 -0.90
N ASP A 54 6.58 0.88 0.11
CA ASP A 54 7.69 1.84 0.03
C ASP A 54 8.73 1.45 -1.02
N VAL A 55 9.04 0.14 -1.16
CA VAL A 55 9.88 -0.38 -2.25
C VAL A 55 9.23 -0.14 -3.62
N THR A 56 7.93 -0.38 -3.73
CA THR A 56 7.16 -0.15 -4.97
C THR A 56 7.19 1.34 -5.36
N ILE A 57 6.96 2.23 -4.39
CA ILE A 57 7.00 3.68 -4.58
C ILE A 57 8.41 4.12 -5.02
N ALA A 58 9.45 3.66 -4.32
CA ALA A 58 10.84 4.01 -4.62
C ALA A 58 11.27 3.55 -6.02
N ARG A 59 10.72 2.43 -6.51
CA ARG A 59 10.97 1.92 -7.85
C ARG A 59 10.23 2.71 -8.94
N LEU A 60 8.97 3.05 -8.71
CA LEU A 60 8.11 3.68 -9.72
C LEU A 60 8.35 5.19 -9.85
N TRP A 61 8.43 5.88 -8.72
CA TRP A 61 8.45 7.34 -8.67
C TRP A 61 9.51 8.01 -9.57
N PRO A 62 10.76 7.50 -9.66
CA PRO A 62 11.79 8.13 -10.52
C PRO A 62 11.41 8.25 -12.00
N SER A 63 10.52 7.39 -12.51
CA SER A 63 10.04 7.46 -13.90
C SER A 63 8.83 8.40 -14.09
N CYS A 64 8.25 8.87 -12.99
CA CYS A 64 7.01 9.64 -12.94
C CYS A 64 7.24 11.09 -12.52
N VAL A 65 8.20 11.32 -11.63
CA VAL A 65 8.59 12.64 -11.14
C VAL A 65 8.98 13.59 -12.28
N GLY A 66 8.72 14.88 -12.11
CA GLY A 66 9.08 15.87 -13.12
C GLY A 66 8.05 16.07 -14.23
N ARG A 67 6.98 15.25 -14.25
CA ARG A 67 5.98 15.23 -15.33
C ARG A 67 4.61 15.76 -14.91
N GLY A 68 4.51 16.38 -13.72
CA GLY A 68 3.28 17.00 -13.23
C GLY A 68 2.12 16.01 -13.14
N ALA A 69 0.91 16.46 -13.51
CA ALA A 69 -0.31 15.65 -13.46
C ALA A 69 -0.21 14.31 -14.20
N ALA A 70 0.41 14.30 -15.40
CA ALA A 70 0.59 13.09 -16.18
C ALA A 70 1.49 12.06 -15.46
N GLY A 71 2.58 12.54 -14.85
CA GLY A 71 3.46 11.70 -14.04
C GLY A 71 2.75 11.09 -12.83
N ILE A 72 1.87 11.85 -12.18
CA ILE A 72 1.10 11.37 -11.02
C ILE A 72 0.08 10.31 -11.44
N ALA A 73 -0.60 10.48 -12.58
CA ALA A 73 -1.51 9.48 -13.13
C ALA A 73 -0.78 8.17 -13.45
N ASP A 74 0.38 8.25 -14.11
CA ASP A 74 1.23 7.09 -14.40
C ASP A 74 1.72 6.39 -13.12
N PHE A 75 2.09 7.17 -12.10
CA PHE A 75 2.53 6.64 -10.82
C PHE A 75 1.41 5.84 -10.12
N VAL A 76 0.21 6.43 -10.00
CA VAL A 76 -0.93 5.76 -9.35
C VAL A 76 -1.31 4.50 -10.10
N SER A 77 -1.41 4.57 -11.43
CA SER A 77 -1.71 3.39 -12.26
C SER A 77 -0.65 2.30 -12.14
N GLY A 78 0.64 2.67 -12.22
CA GLY A 78 1.75 1.74 -12.05
C GLY A 78 1.75 1.07 -10.67
N TYR A 79 1.43 1.84 -9.62
CA TYR A 79 1.33 1.32 -8.25
C TYR A 79 0.17 0.31 -8.12
N VAL A 80 -1.01 0.64 -8.67
CA VAL A 80 -2.16 -0.27 -8.71
C VAL A 80 -1.83 -1.54 -9.49
N ARG A 81 -1.19 -1.42 -10.65
CA ARG A 81 -0.76 -2.56 -11.46
C ARG A 81 0.18 -3.48 -10.69
N MET A 82 1.19 -2.92 -10.01
CA MET A 82 2.10 -3.71 -9.19
C MET A 82 1.43 -4.43 -8.02
N ALA A 83 0.41 -3.82 -7.40
CA ALA A 83 -0.39 -4.48 -6.38
C ALA A 83 -1.25 -5.62 -6.97
N ASN A 84 -1.87 -5.39 -8.13
CA ASN A 84 -2.72 -6.36 -8.82
C ASN A 84 -1.93 -7.58 -9.32
N ASP A 85 -0.69 -7.36 -9.76
CA ASP A 85 0.21 -8.39 -10.30
C ASP A 85 1.00 -9.13 -9.21
N SER A 86 0.77 -8.86 -7.92
CA SER A 86 1.51 -9.46 -6.81
C SER A 86 0.77 -10.69 -6.23
N PRO A 87 1.17 -11.94 -6.57
CA PRO A 87 0.50 -13.14 -6.04
C PRO A 87 0.36 -13.17 -4.51
N PRO A 88 1.41 -12.88 -3.69
CA PRO A 88 1.27 -12.94 -2.24
C PRO A 88 0.27 -11.93 -1.68
N PHE A 89 0.19 -10.75 -2.29
CA PHE A 89 -0.79 -9.75 -1.90
C PHE A 89 -2.21 -10.20 -2.27
N ARG A 90 -2.40 -10.75 -3.48
CA ARG A 90 -3.71 -11.29 -3.93
C ARG A 90 -4.14 -12.50 -3.11
N ASP A 91 -3.22 -13.35 -2.68
CA ASP A 91 -3.49 -14.46 -1.75
C ASP A 91 -3.94 -13.95 -0.38
N PHE A 92 -3.31 -12.89 0.12
CA PHE A 92 -3.72 -12.24 1.36
C PHE A 92 -5.13 -11.64 1.26
N LEU A 93 -5.43 -10.90 0.18
CA LEU A 93 -6.75 -10.32 -0.07
C LEU A 93 -7.85 -11.39 -0.08
N ARG A 94 -7.64 -12.50 -0.80
CA ARG A 94 -8.62 -13.58 -0.90
C ARG A 94 -8.79 -14.37 0.39
N ARG A 95 -7.69 -14.62 1.11
CA ARG A 95 -7.70 -15.41 2.34
C ARG A 95 -8.29 -14.64 3.53
N GLU A 96 -8.07 -13.31 3.59
CA GLU A 96 -8.43 -12.49 4.75
C GLU A 96 -9.07 -11.14 4.37
N PRO A 97 -10.17 -11.13 3.59
CA PRO A 97 -10.70 -9.91 2.95
C PRO A 97 -11.07 -8.80 3.94
N GLU A 98 -11.76 -9.12 5.04
CA GLU A 98 -12.14 -8.13 6.06
C GLU A 98 -10.92 -7.47 6.72
N ARG A 99 -9.88 -8.27 6.99
CA ARG A 99 -8.64 -7.76 7.59
C ARG A 99 -7.85 -6.96 6.58
N ALA A 100 -7.77 -7.40 5.33
CA ALA A 100 -7.14 -6.66 4.27
C ALA A 100 -7.78 -5.29 4.09
N LEU A 101 -9.11 -5.22 3.96
CA LEU A 101 -9.83 -3.94 3.85
C LEU A 101 -9.56 -3.06 5.07
N ARG A 102 -9.64 -3.60 6.30
CA ARG A 102 -9.30 -2.83 7.50
C ARG A 102 -7.87 -2.26 7.47
N LEU A 103 -6.89 -3.04 7.03
CA LEU A 103 -5.49 -2.60 6.97
C LEU A 103 -5.20 -1.62 5.83
N LEU A 104 -5.92 -1.72 4.72
CA LEU A 104 -5.69 -0.89 3.55
C LEU A 104 -6.47 0.42 3.62
N THR A 105 -7.69 0.43 4.15
CA THR A 105 -8.59 1.59 4.02
C THR A 105 -8.75 2.43 5.29
N THR A 106 -8.13 2.04 6.42
CA THR A 106 -8.29 2.74 7.70
C THR A 106 -7.00 3.44 8.14
N ARG A 107 -7.12 4.69 8.61
CA ARG A 107 -5.99 5.48 9.16
C ARG A 107 -5.35 4.87 10.41
N ALA A 108 -6.05 3.95 11.07
CA ALA A 108 -5.50 3.19 12.19
C ALA A 108 -4.34 2.27 11.75
N SER A 109 -4.35 1.82 10.49
CA SER A 109 -3.28 1.03 9.91
C SER A 109 -2.07 1.89 9.55
N VAL A 110 -0.88 1.39 9.86
CA VAL A 110 0.39 2.03 9.46
C VAL A 110 0.56 2.08 7.94
N CYS A 111 0.03 1.09 7.20
CA CYS A 111 0.15 1.03 5.75
C CYS A 111 -0.60 2.18 5.08
N GLN A 112 -1.88 2.35 5.40
CA GLN A 112 -2.72 3.41 4.83
C GLN A 112 -2.15 4.79 5.15
N ARG A 113 -1.78 4.99 6.42
CA ARG A 113 -1.26 6.27 6.90
C ARG A 113 0.04 6.66 6.19
N ARG A 114 1.04 5.77 6.20
CA ARG A 114 2.34 6.04 5.59
C ARG A 114 2.28 6.13 4.07
N THR A 115 1.40 5.38 3.42
CA THR A 115 1.18 5.52 1.96
C THR A 115 0.65 6.92 1.62
N THR A 116 -0.29 7.42 2.43
CA THR A 116 -0.83 8.78 2.27
C THR A 116 0.24 9.84 2.52
N GLU A 117 0.96 9.74 3.65
CA GLU A 117 2.05 10.67 4.02
C GLU A 117 3.17 10.70 2.96
N LYS A 118 3.52 9.52 2.42
CA LYS A 118 4.51 9.40 1.36
C LYS A 118 4.03 10.09 0.09
N LEU A 119 2.80 9.85 -0.34
CA LEU A 119 2.26 10.50 -1.54
C LEU A 119 2.16 12.02 -1.35
N GLU A 120 1.73 12.49 -0.17
CA GLU A 120 1.71 13.92 0.18
C GLU A 120 3.10 14.55 0.03
N THR A 121 4.15 13.88 0.50
CA THR A 121 5.53 14.34 0.35
C THR A 121 5.94 14.45 -1.13
N LEU A 122 5.59 13.45 -1.95
CA LEU A 122 5.92 13.43 -3.38
C LEU A 122 5.19 14.55 -4.14
N LEU A 123 3.90 14.74 -3.87
CA LEU A 123 3.09 15.82 -4.45
C LEU A 123 3.60 17.19 -4.04
N THR A 124 3.96 17.38 -2.77
CA THR A 124 4.56 18.63 -2.28
C THR A 124 5.81 18.98 -3.08
N GLY A 125 6.62 17.99 -3.47
CA GLY A 125 7.79 18.18 -4.32
C GLY A 125 7.45 18.67 -5.74
N GLU A 126 6.38 18.17 -6.36
CA GLU A 126 5.93 18.64 -7.68
C GLU A 126 5.35 20.05 -7.61
N VAL A 127 4.55 20.36 -6.57
CA VAL A 127 3.98 21.70 -6.34
C VAL A 127 5.08 22.73 -6.08
N SER A 128 6.02 22.43 -5.18
CA SER A 128 7.13 23.35 -4.84
C SER A 128 8.00 23.68 -6.04
N ALA A 129 8.05 22.78 -7.04
CA ALA A 129 8.79 22.98 -8.26
C ALA A 129 7.96 23.59 -9.41
N GLY A 130 6.72 24.00 -9.14
CA GLY A 130 5.83 24.61 -10.14
C GLY A 130 5.37 23.64 -11.24
N ARG A 131 5.43 22.33 -11.00
CA ARG A 131 5.06 21.29 -11.99
C ARG A 131 3.64 20.77 -11.80
N LEU A 132 3.02 21.05 -10.66
CA LEU A 132 1.66 20.69 -10.34
C LEU A 132 0.95 21.91 -9.74
N ASP A 133 -0.19 22.28 -10.33
CA ASP A 133 -1.18 23.14 -9.69
C ASP A 133 -2.28 22.23 -9.13
N PRO A 134 -2.31 21.97 -7.82
CA PRO A 134 -3.20 20.97 -7.27
C PRO A 134 -4.63 21.52 -7.15
N PRO A 135 -5.67 20.76 -7.56
CA PRO A 135 -7.07 21.21 -7.49
C PRO A 135 -7.61 21.29 -6.05
N LEU A 136 -6.82 20.82 -5.07
CA LEU A 136 -7.16 20.68 -3.67
C LEU A 136 -5.91 20.93 -2.81
N PRO A 137 -6.06 21.19 -1.50
CA PRO A 137 -4.94 21.13 -0.57
C PRO A 137 -4.19 19.80 -0.71
N VAL A 138 -2.85 19.84 -0.74
CA VAL A 138 -2.00 18.65 -0.98
C VAL A 138 -2.32 17.46 -0.07
N PRO A 139 -2.59 17.63 1.24
CA PRO A 139 -2.98 16.51 2.11
C PRO A 139 -4.28 15.82 1.67
N ASP A 140 -5.27 16.60 1.22
CA ASP A 140 -6.55 16.08 0.76
C ASP A 140 -6.42 15.40 -0.61
N LEU A 141 -5.62 16.00 -1.51
CA LEU A 141 -5.29 15.40 -2.79
C LEU A 141 -4.57 14.05 -2.61
N ALA A 142 -3.56 13.98 -1.74
CA ALA A 142 -2.84 12.76 -1.45
C ALA A 142 -3.80 11.67 -0.93
N TYR A 143 -4.67 12.01 0.02
CA TYR A 143 -5.67 11.09 0.53
C TYR A 143 -6.60 10.58 -0.58
N LEU A 144 -7.13 11.46 -1.44
CA LEU A 144 -8.02 11.07 -2.52
C LEU A 144 -7.33 10.18 -3.57
N LEU A 145 -6.10 10.51 -3.96
CA LEU A 145 -5.35 9.70 -4.92
C LEU A 145 -5.08 8.28 -4.39
N VAL A 146 -4.74 8.16 -3.10
CA VAL A 146 -4.63 6.84 -2.44
C VAL A 146 -5.96 6.09 -2.48
N ARG A 147 -7.08 6.76 -2.17
CA ARG A 147 -8.41 6.13 -2.20
C ARG A 147 -8.85 5.70 -3.60
N ILE A 148 -8.52 6.50 -4.63
CA ILE A 148 -8.75 6.14 -6.03
C ILE A 148 -7.96 4.88 -6.37
N GLY A 149 -6.65 4.87 -6.12
CA GLY A 149 -5.81 3.70 -6.40
C GLY A 149 -6.32 2.45 -5.67
N GLU A 150 -6.58 2.56 -4.38
CA GLU A 150 -7.12 1.48 -3.55
C GLU A 150 -8.43 0.89 -4.10
N SER A 151 -9.36 1.71 -4.60
CA SER A 151 -10.63 1.23 -5.15
C SER A 151 -10.47 0.26 -6.33
N PHE A 152 -9.33 0.35 -7.04
CA PHE A 152 -8.96 -0.51 -8.15
C PHE A 152 -8.03 -1.67 -7.78
N VAL A 153 -7.60 -1.76 -6.51
CA VAL A 153 -6.74 -2.84 -5.99
C VAL A 153 -7.55 -4.02 -5.44
N TYR A 154 -8.71 -3.72 -4.83
CA TYR A 154 -9.59 -4.71 -4.21
C TYR A 154 -10.96 -4.82 -4.88
N THR A 155 -11.07 -4.39 -6.15
CA THR A 155 -12.30 -4.44 -6.94
C THR A 155 -12.91 -5.84 -6.96
N ASP A 156 -12.10 -6.88 -7.11
CA ASP A 156 -12.54 -8.28 -7.13
C ASP A 156 -13.09 -8.75 -5.78
N VAL A 157 -12.51 -8.26 -4.68
CA VAL A 157 -12.96 -8.59 -3.33
C VAL A 157 -14.32 -7.94 -3.04
N ILE A 158 -14.58 -6.74 -3.58
CA ILE A 158 -15.80 -5.98 -3.30
C ILE A 158 -16.93 -6.29 -4.29
N THR A 159 -16.62 -6.38 -5.58
CA THR A 159 -17.61 -6.43 -6.67
C THR A 159 -17.55 -7.72 -7.50
N GLY A 160 -16.45 -8.48 -7.41
CA GLY A 160 -16.20 -9.64 -8.25
C GLY A 160 -15.57 -9.31 -9.62
N ASP A 161 -15.49 -8.03 -9.99
CA ASP A 161 -14.86 -7.59 -11.24
C ASP A 161 -13.34 -7.64 -11.17
N ALA A 162 -12.68 -7.78 -12.33
CA ALA A 162 -11.23 -7.75 -12.41
C ALA A 162 -10.67 -6.37 -11.99
N PRO A 163 -9.58 -6.33 -11.19
CA PRO A 163 -8.84 -5.11 -10.90
C PRO A 163 -8.34 -4.44 -12.19
N ASP A 164 -8.37 -3.11 -12.26
CA ASP A 164 -8.08 -2.36 -13.48
C ASP A 164 -7.25 -1.09 -13.20
N ALA A 165 -5.96 -1.16 -13.51
CA ALA A 165 -5.02 -0.06 -13.33
C ALA A 165 -5.24 1.10 -14.33
N GLU A 166 -5.86 0.85 -15.49
CA GLU A 166 -6.13 1.90 -16.48
C GLU A 166 -7.29 2.79 -16.04
N LYS A 167 -8.29 2.21 -15.36
CA LYS A 167 -9.35 3.03 -14.72
C LYS A 167 -8.79 3.93 -13.62
N ALA A 168 -7.79 3.46 -12.87
CA ALA A 168 -7.08 4.29 -11.90
C ALA A 168 -6.37 5.46 -12.59
N HIS A 169 -5.66 5.20 -13.70
CA HIS A 169 -5.04 6.25 -14.51
C HIS A 169 -6.06 7.29 -14.94
N ALA A 170 -7.14 6.87 -15.60
CA ALA A 170 -8.18 7.75 -16.13
C ALA A 170 -8.84 8.61 -15.04
N ALA A 171 -9.13 8.03 -13.87
CA ALA A 171 -9.70 8.75 -12.74
C ALA A 171 -8.74 9.83 -12.20
N VAL A 172 -7.45 9.52 -12.09
CA VAL A 172 -6.43 10.48 -11.64
C VAL A 172 -6.23 11.59 -12.67
N THR A 173 -6.17 11.25 -13.96
CA THR A 173 -6.09 12.26 -15.03
C THR A 173 -7.26 13.23 -14.94
N ALA A 174 -8.49 12.72 -14.81
CA ALA A 174 -9.69 13.55 -14.70
C ALA A 174 -9.70 14.45 -13.45
N LEU A 175 -9.15 13.97 -12.32
CA LEU A 175 -9.04 14.77 -11.09
C LEU A 175 -8.02 15.91 -11.23
N LEU A 176 -6.94 15.72 -11.99
CA LEU A 176 -5.81 16.65 -12.10
C LEU A 176 -5.85 17.54 -13.36
N THR A 177 -7.00 17.60 -14.04
CA THR A 177 -7.23 18.48 -15.20
C THR A 177 -7.81 19.82 -14.74
#